data_AF-A0A932K816-F1
#
_entry.id   AF-A0A932K816-F1
#
_cell.length_a   1.000
_cell.length_b   1.000
_cell.length_c   1.000
_cell.angle_alpha   90.00
_cell.angle_beta   90.00
_cell.angle_gamma   90.00
#
_symmetry.space_group_name_H-M   'P 1'
#
loop_
_entity.id
_entity.type
_entity.pdbx_description
1 polymer ?
#
loop_
_entity_poly.entity_id
_entity_poly.type
_entity_poly.pdbx_seq_one_letter_code
_entity_poly.pdbx_strand_id
1 'polypeptide(L)'
;MGQSGRQGRAEFVFRRRGPRTILSHSYTTLPAQVIRPFYAEGSGRAYLYLLTPTGGMLSGDRIDIHIVLEPRAQVCLTTAS
;
A
#
# COMPACT_ATOMS: atom_id res chain seq x y z
N MET A 1 9.16 -9.25 30.42
CA MET A 1 9.40 -9.94 29.13
C MET A 1 8.77 -9.11 28.04
N GLY A 2 9.58 -8.42 27.22
CA GLY A 2 9.06 -7.62 26.10
C GLY A 2 8.53 -8.56 25.03
N GLN A 3 7.26 -8.42 24.65
CA GLN A 3 6.73 -9.16 23.52
C GLN A 3 7.41 -8.62 22.26
N SER A 4 8.11 -9.49 21.53
CA SER A 4 8.73 -9.13 20.26
C SER A 4 7.64 -9.05 19.21
N GLY A 5 7.21 -7.83 18.86
CA GLY A 5 6.21 -7.62 17.82
C GLY A 5 6.74 -7.94 16.42
N ARG A 6 5.82 -8.14 15.49
CA ARG A 6 6.08 -8.46 14.08
C ARG A 6 6.46 -7.20 13.32
N GLN A 7 7.41 -7.32 12.40
CA GLN A 7 7.85 -6.21 11.54
C GLN A 7 7.45 -6.49 10.10
N GLY A 8 6.63 -5.61 9.55
CA GLY A 8 6.19 -5.62 8.16
C GLY A 8 6.73 -4.44 7.38
N ARG A 9 6.85 -4.61 6.07
CA ARG A 9 7.22 -3.53 5.15
C ARG A 9 6.29 -3.53 3.95
N ALA A 10 5.93 -2.34 3.49
CA ALA A 10 5.19 -2.14 2.26
C ALA A 10 5.87 -1.05 1.43
N GLU A 11 6.18 -1.33 0.16
CA GLU A 11 6.83 -0.39 -0.75
C GLU A 11 6.03 -0.31 -2.05
N PHE A 12 5.65 0.92 -2.43
CA PHE A 12 4.88 1.18 -3.65
C PHE A 12 5.50 2.32 -4.45
N VAL A 13 5.62 2.11 -5.76
CA VAL A 13 5.98 3.18 -6.70
C VAL A 13 4.86 3.35 -7.72
N PHE A 14 4.35 4.57 -7.82
CA PHE A 14 3.30 4.94 -8.76
C PHE A 14 3.85 5.86 -9.85
N ARG A 15 3.56 5.52 -11.10
CA ARG A 15 3.96 6.31 -12.26
C ARG A 15 2.85 6.57 -13.24
N ARG A 16 2.94 7.67 -13.98
CA ARG A 16 2.01 7.97 -15.07
C ARG A 16 2.38 7.14 -16.31
N ARG A 17 1.43 6.38 -16.85
CA ARG A 17 1.53 5.69 -18.15
C ARG A 17 0.35 6.09 -19.03
N GLY A 18 0.61 6.99 -19.98
CA GLY A 18 -0.43 7.56 -20.84
C GLY A 18 -1.51 8.29 -20.03
N PRO A 19 -2.80 7.96 -20.18
CA PRO A 19 -3.89 8.65 -19.50
C PRO A 19 -4.12 8.19 -18.05
N ARG A 20 -3.32 7.26 -17.51
CA ARG A 20 -3.52 6.72 -16.16
C ARG A 20 -2.24 6.61 -15.34
N THR A 21 -2.38 6.71 -14.03
CA THR A 21 -1.37 6.26 -13.06
C THR A 21 -1.40 4.75 -12.98
N ILE A 22 -0.24 4.11 -12.82
CA ILE A 22 -0.10 2.66 -12.60
C ILE A 22 0.82 2.39 -11.41
N LEU A 23 0.63 1.26 -10.74
CA LEU A 23 1.58 0.72 -9.76
C LEU A 23 2.72 0.02 -10.50
N SER A 24 3.90 0.62 -10.53
CA SER A 24 5.08 0.09 -11.25
C SER A 24 5.98 -0.77 -10.38
N HIS A 25 5.89 -0.64 -9.06
CA HIS A 25 6.59 -1.49 -8.11
C HIS A 25 5.69 -1.74 -6.89
N SER A 26 5.70 -2.97 -6.39
CA SER A 26 4.97 -3.39 -5.20
C SER A 26 5.78 -4.45 -4.47
N TYR A 27 6.09 -4.19 -3.21
CA TYR A 27 6.70 -5.16 -2.30
C TYR A 27 5.99 -5.11 -0.95
N THR A 28 5.68 -6.27 -0.38
CA THR A 28 4.99 -6.38 0.91
C THR A 28 5.48 -7.58 1.69
N THR A 29 5.70 -7.41 2.98
CA THR A 29 5.86 -8.52 3.93
C THR A 29 4.73 -8.52 4.95
N LEU A 30 4.43 -9.69 5.50
CA LEU A 30 3.54 -9.79 6.64
C LEU A 30 4.06 -8.89 7.80
N PRO A 31 3.18 -8.29 8.60
CA PRO A 31 1.71 -8.39 8.56
C PRO A 31 1.00 -7.59 7.46
N ALA A 32 1.69 -6.78 6.65
CA ALA A 32 1.03 -5.99 5.62
C ALA A 32 0.58 -6.86 4.44
N GLN A 33 -0.69 -6.74 4.06
CA GLN A 33 -1.22 -7.32 2.82
C GLN A 33 -1.81 -6.21 1.95
N VAL A 34 -1.73 -6.35 0.64
CA VAL A 34 -2.25 -5.35 -0.30
C VAL A 34 -3.25 -6.01 -1.22
N ILE A 35 -4.43 -5.40 -1.34
CA ILE A 35 -5.33 -5.74 -2.44
C ILE A 35 -4.84 -4.98 -3.67
N ARG A 36 -4.75 -5.70 -4.80
CA ARG A 36 -4.32 -5.18 -6.09
C ARG A 36 -4.96 -3.82 -6.38
N PRO A 37 -4.19 -2.85 -6.93
CA PRO A 37 -4.72 -1.54 -7.23
C PRO A 37 -5.92 -1.65 -8.19
N PHE A 38 -7.00 -0.98 -7.82
CA PHE A 38 -8.15 -0.79 -8.67
C PHE A 38 -8.01 0.54 -9.43
N TYR A 39 -8.53 0.59 -10.65
CA TYR A 39 -8.50 1.79 -11.47
C TYR A 39 -9.95 2.17 -11.80
N ALA A 40 -10.49 3.16 -11.09
CA ALA A 40 -11.82 3.68 -11.40
C ALA A 40 -11.83 4.30 -12.80
N GLU A 41 -12.81 3.92 -13.62
CA GLU A 41 -12.93 4.40 -15.01
C GLU A 41 -12.93 5.93 -15.08
N GLY A 42 -12.28 6.47 -16.13
CA GLY A 42 -12.23 7.91 -16.41
C GLY A 42 -11.33 8.76 -15.51
N SER A 43 -10.99 8.32 -14.29
CA SER A 43 -10.22 9.14 -13.34
C SER A 43 -8.74 9.29 -13.70
N GLY A 44 -8.16 8.28 -14.38
CA GLY A 44 -6.71 8.17 -14.57
C GLY A 44 -5.91 8.03 -13.26
N ARG A 45 -6.58 7.81 -12.11
CA ARG A 45 -5.97 7.64 -10.79
C ARG A 45 -5.84 6.16 -10.45
N ALA A 46 -4.83 5.83 -9.66
CA ALA A 46 -4.74 4.51 -9.03
C ALA A 46 -5.44 4.53 -7.67
N TYR A 47 -6.11 3.46 -7.30
CA TYR A 47 -6.70 3.26 -5.97
C TYR A 47 -6.03 2.05 -5.33
N LEU A 48 -5.45 2.23 -4.14
CA LEU A 48 -4.77 1.16 -3.42
C LEU A 48 -5.45 0.93 -2.07
N TYR A 49 -5.78 -0.32 -1.78
CA TYR A 49 -6.24 -0.75 -0.45
C TYR A 49 -5.11 -1.46 0.28
N LEU A 50 -4.69 -0.88 1.40
CA LEU A 50 -3.77 -1.52 2.33
C LEU A 50 -4.57 -2.28 3.38
N LEU A 51 -4.39 -3.60 3.42
CA LEU A 51 -4.99 -4.47 4.43
C LEU A 51 -4.04 -4.67 5.59
N THR A 52 -4.57 -4.43 6.78
CA THR A 52 -3.97 -4.95 8.02
C THR A 52 -4.55 -6.35 8.30
N PRO A 53 -3.83 -7.24 8.99
CA PRO A 53 -4.32 -8.58 9.30
C PRO A 53 -5.66 -8.53 10.04
N THR A 54 -6.52 -9.51 9.76
CA THR A 54 -7.87 -9.66 10.36
C THR A 54 -7.88 -9.98 11.87
N GLY A 55 -6.72 -9.95 12.54
CA GLY A 55 -6.59 -10.01 14.00
C GLY A 55 -6.11 -8.70 14.64
N GLY A 56 -5.99 -7.62 13.83
CA GLY A 56 -5.37 -6.37 14.25
C GLY A 56 -3.85 -6.45 14.36
N MET A 57 -3.25 -5.32 14.68
CA MET A 57 -1.85 -5.24 15.11
C MET A 57 -1.78 -5.43 16.62
N LEU A 58 -0.89 -6.29 17.09
CA LEU A 58 -0.63 -6.46 18.52
C LEU A 58 0.36 -5.40 19.02
N SER A 59 0.44 -5.23 20.35
CA SER A 59 1.42 -4.32 20.95
C SER A 59 2.85 -4.71 20.56
N GLY A 60 3.55 -3.77 19.93
CA GLY A 60 4.91 -3.97 19.41
C GLY A 60 4.97 -4.31 17.92
N ASP A 61 3.86 -4.66 17.27
CA ASP A 61 3.84 -4.83 15.82
C ASP A 61 4.13 -3.49 15.13
N ARG A 62 4.90 -3.52 14.04
CA ARG A 62 5.26 -2.34 13.25
C ARG A 62 5.12 -2.65 11.77
N ILE A 63 4.56 -1.70 11.02
CA ILE A 63 4.55 -1.72 9.55
C ILE A 63 5.17 -0.44 9.06
N ASP A 64 6.26 -0.55 8.31
CA ASP A 64 6.88 0.59 7.64
C ASP A 64 6.36 0.67 6.19
N ILE A 65 5.71 1.80 5.86
CA ILE A 65 5.06 2.02 4.55
C ILE A 65 5.84 3.08 3.79
N HIS A 66 6.38 2.71 2.64
CA HIS A 66 7.09 3.59 1.71
C HIS A 66 6.29 3.76 0.42
N ILE A 67 5.96 5.01 0.08
CA ILE A 67 5.19 5.35 -1.11
C ILE A 67 5.95 6.41 -1.90
N VAL A 68 6.19 6.13 -3.18
CA VAL A 68 6.80 7.07 -4.12
C VAL A 68 5.80 7.40 -5.21
N LEU A 69 5.54 8.70 -5.41
CA LEU A 69 4.77 9.22 -6.55
C LEU A 69 5.73 9.90 -7.53
N GLU A 70 5.84 9.35 -8.72
CA GLU A 70 6.51 10.01 -9.83
C GLU A 70 5.70 11.21 -10.35
N PRO A 71 6.31 12.14 -11.11
CA PRO A 71 5.60 13.32 -11.62
C PRO A 71 4.28 12.97 -12.32
N ARG A 72 3.22 13.73 -11.98
CA ARG A 72 1.86 13.59 -12.52
C ARG A 72 1.15 12.27 -12.17
N ALA A 73 1.76 11.39 -11.36
CA ALA A 73 1.06 10.27 -10.77
C ALA A 73 0.03 10.78 -9.75
N GLN A 74 -1.10 10.10 -9.67
CA GLN A 74 -2.17 10.37 -8.71
C GLN A 74 -2.66 9.04 -8.15
N VAL A 75 -2.64 8.92 -6.82
CA VAL A 75 -3.11 7.75 -6.09
C VAL A 75 -4.10 8.19 -5.00
N CYS A 76 -5.13 7.37 -4.78
CA CYS A 76 -5.92 7.36 -3.56
C CYS A 76 -5.54 6.09 -2.78
N LEU A 77 -5.06 6.24 -1.56
CA LEU A 77 -4.72 5.12 -0.68
C LEU A 77 -5.65 5.11 0.51
N THR A 78 -6.26 3.96 0.76
CA THR A 78 -7.14 3.75 1.91
C THR A 78 -6.74 2.48 2.62
N THR A 79 -6.76 2.51 3.94
CA THR A 79 -6.63 1.31 4.78
C THR A 79 -7.99 0.67 4.97
N ALA A 80 -8.11 -0.63 4.76
CA ALA A 80 -9.29 -1.40 5.16
C ALA A 80 -8.92 -2.30 6.33
N SER A 81 -9.64 -2.13 7.44
CA SER A 81 -9.51 -2.86 8.71
C SER A 81 -10.81 -3.56 9.05
#